data_AF-A0A843J666-F1
#
_entry.id   AF-A0A843J666-F1
#
_cell.length_a   1.000
_cell.length_b   1.000
_cell.length_c   1.000
_cell.angle_alpha   90.00
_cell.angle_beta   90.00
_cell.angle_gamma   90.00
#
_symmetry.space_group_name_H-M   'P 1'
#
loop_
_entity.id
_entity.type
_entity.pdbx_description
1 polymer ?
#
loop_
_entity_poly.entity_id
_entity_poly.type
_entity_poly.pdbx_seq_one_letter_code
_entity_poly.pdbx_strand_id
1 'polypeptide(L)'
;EPSEHNPMLGWRGIRRDLQSRDQFRLQVEVFKRLWAEGYDNLGVMFPLVGHPKEFIAAKQLMAEFGVDVENRTLGVMLEIPSSVILVEDFIAAGIKFASFGTNDLIQYTLAIDRNNQNVADMYMPKHPAVLKLIKFAIDRCRKAGVECSICGQAGSDPEMVKWLIETGITSVSANIDAVPKIRETAAKTEAKLILDAARARLN
;
A
#
# COMPACT_ATOMS: atom_id res chain seq x y z
N GLU A 1 9.68 0.00 23.55
CA GLU A 1 10.62 0.02 22.40
C GLU A 1 11.95 0.60 22.87
N PRO A 2 13.09 0.22 22.26
CA PRO A 2 14.39 0.81 22.59
C PRO A 2 14.43 2.30 22.19
N SER A 3 15.30 3.07 22.83
CA SER A 3 15.62 4.43 22.37
C SER A 3 16.52 4.33 21.14
N GLU A 4 16.08 4.85 20.00
CA GLU A 4 16.81 4.82 18.73
C GLU A 4 17.08 6.25 18.24
N HIS A 5 18.25 6.49 17.64
CA HIS A 5 18.59 7.80 17.07
C HIS A 5 17.67 8.18 15.90
N ASN A 6 17.24 7.18 15.10
CA ASN A 6 16.35 7.37 13.96
C ASN A 6 15.21 6.35 13.99
N PRO A 7 14.17 6.53 14.83
CA PRO A 7 13.09 5.56 14.99
C PRO A 7 12.34 5.26 13.67
N MET A 8 12.24 6.25 12.78
CA MET A 8 11.64 6.08 11.45
C MET A 8 12.42 5.10 10.57
N LEU A 9 13.71 4.89 10.80
CA LEU A 9 14.54 3.91 10.07
C LEU A 9 14.82 2.65 10.90
N GLY A 10 14.22 2.55 12.09
CA GLY A 10 14.60 1.59 13.13
C GLY A 10 13.74 0.34 13.24
N TRP A 11 13.61 -0.14 14.47
CA TRP A 11 12.97 -1.41 14.85
C TRP A 11 11.45 -1.29 14.98
N ARG A 12 10.77 -1.17 13.83
CA ARG A 12 9.30 -1.02 13.72
C ARG A 12 8.70 -1.82 12.56
N GLY A 13 7.37 -1.88 12.51
CA GLY A 13 6.61 -2.62 11.49
C GLY A 13 7.02 -4.09 11.42
N ILE A 14 7.10 -4.64 10.21
CA ILE A 14 7.43 -6.05 9.99
C ILE A 14 8.77 -6.46 10.62
N ARG A 15 9.75 -5.57 10.69
CA ARG A 15 11.07 -5.87 11.28
C ARG A 15 10.96 -6.25 12.75
N ARG A 16 10.10 -5.54 13.49
CA ARG A 16 9.80 -5.83 14.89
C ARG A 16 8.97 -7.11 15.00
N ASP A 17 7.95 -7.26 14.16
CA ASP A 17 7.04 -8.41 14.22
C ASP A 17 7.76 -9.74 13.93
N LEU A 18 8.74 -9.75 13.01
CA LEU A 18 9.57 -10.93 12.72
C LEU A 18 10.50 -11.33 13.88
N GLN A 19 10.94 -10.36 14.70
CA GLN A 19 11.80 -10.62 15.85
C GLN A 19 11.01 -10.89 17.14
N SER A 20 9.82 -10.30 17.27
CA SER A 20 8.94 -10.41 18.44
C SER A 20 7.81 -11.39 18.17
N ARG A 21 8.17 -12.66 17.96
CA ARG A 21 7.25 -13.72 17.50
C ARG A 21 5.98 -13.86 18.34
N ASP A 22 6.05 -13.71 19.66
CA ASP A 22 4.87 -13.81 20.53
C ASP A 22 3.88 -12.66 20.30
N GLN A 23 4.36 -11.44 20.13
CA GLN A 23 3.52 -10.28 19.81
C GLN A 23 2.85 -10.47 18.46
N PHE A 24 3.61 -10.92 17.45
CA PHE A 24 3.06 -11.16 16.13
C PHE A 24 2.03 -12.30 16.15
N ARG A 25 2.30 -13.39 16.88
CA ARG A 25 1.35 -14.49 17.09
C ARG A 25 0.02 -13.99 17.67
N LEU A 26 0.05 -13.10 18.67
CA LEU A 26 -1.17 -12.53 19.25
C LEU A 26 -2.02 -11.75 18.21
N GLN A 27 -1.38 -11.01 17.30
CA GLN A 27 -2.09 -10.35 16.20
C GLN A 27 -2.70 -11.37 15.23
N VAL A 28 -1.94 -12.40 14.87
CA VAL A 28 -2.37 -13.47 13.96
C VAL A 28 -3.56 -14.24 14.55
N GLU A 29 -3.60 -14.47 15.85
CA GLU A 29 -4.74 -15.12 16.51
C GLU A 29 -6.04 -14.31 16.38
N VAL A 30 -5.97 -12.99 16.37
CA VAL A 30 -7.15 -12.14 16.12
C VAL A 30 -7.67 -12.37 14.70
N PHE A 31 -6.79 -12.34 13.70
CA PHE A 31 -7.19 -12.61 12.31
C PHE A 31 -7.76 -14.02 12.14
N LYS A 32 -7.15 -15.02 12.80
CA LYS A 32 -7.61 -16.42 12.76
C LYS A 32 -9.02 -16.58 13.31
N ARG A 33 -9.34 -15.89 14.42
CA ARG A 33 -10.69 -15.88 15.00
C ARG A 33 -11.71 -15.27 14.03
N LEU A 34 -11.41 -14.11 13.44
CA LEU A 34 -12.29 -13.49 12.45
C LEU A 34 -12.51 -14.40 11.24
N TRP A 35 -11.46 -15.03 10.72
CA TRP A 35 -11.61 -15.98 9.63
C TRP A 35 -12.43 -17.22 10.02
N ALA A 36 -12.34 -17.70 11.26
CA ALA A 36 -13.14 -18.82 11.76
C ALA A 36 -14.62 -18.44 11.97
N GLU A 37 -14.91 -17.16 12.25
CA GLU A 37 -16.28 -16.63 12.30
C GLU A 37 -16.90 -16.44 10.89
N GLY A 38 -16.13 -16.65 9.82
CA GLY A 38 -16.62 -16.62 8.44
C GLY A 38 -16.43 -15.29 7.70
N TYR A 39 -15.67 -14.35 8.26
CA TYR A 39 -15.32 -13.10 7.56
C TYR A 39 -14.34 -13.39 6.40
N ASP A 40 -14.85 -13.44 5.18
CA ASP A 40 -14.10 -13.76 3.95
C ASP A 40 -13.53 -12.51 3.24
N ASN A 41 -13.99 -11.32 3.62
CA ASN A 41 -13.54 -10.03 3.11
C ASN A 41 -12.35 -9.42 3.88
N LEU A 42 -11.74 -10.17 4.79
CA LEU A 42 -10.61 -9.71 5.61
C LEU A 42 -9.27 -9.93 4.88
N GLY A 43 -8.63 -8.83 4.49
CA GLY A 43 -7.24 -8.80 4.02
C GLY A 43 -6.25 -8.36 5.11
N VAL A 44 -5.05 -8.96 5.12
CA VAL A 44 -3.96 -8.59 6.02
C VAL A 44 -2.82 -7.98 5.21
N MET A 45 -2.38 -6.78 5.61
CA MET A 45 -1.34 -6.03 4.94
C MET A 45 -0.10 -5.87 5.81
N PHE A 46 1.07 -6.19 5.28
CA PHE A 46 2.34 -6.08 6.00
C PHE A 46 2.98 -4.69 5.78
N PRO A 47 3.22 -3.91 6.85
CA PRO A 47 3.84 -2.59 6.77
C PRO A 47 5.38 -2.67 6.75
N LEU A 48 6.04 -1.64 6.23
CA LEU A 48 7.49 -1.45 6.24
C LEU A 48 8.31 -2.62 5.70
N VAL A 49 7.75 -3.37 4.74
CA VAL A 49 8.52 -4.34 3.97
C VAL A 49 9.49 -3.60 3.05
N GLY A 50 10.74 -4.03 3.03
CA GLY A 50 11.78 -3.53 2.14
C GLY A 50 12.24 -4.58 1.12
N HIS A 51 12.03 -5.87 1.41
CA HIS A 51 12.45 -6.98 0.56
C HIS A 51 11.44 -8.16 0.62
N PRO A 52 11.18 -8.88 -0.50
CA PRO A 52 10.20 -9.99 -0.55
C PRO A 52 10.40 -11.09 0.51
N LYS A 53 11.66 -11.36 0.88
CA LYS A 53 12.02 -12.29 1.96
C LYS A 53 11.32 -11.99 3.29
N GLU A 54 11.07 -10.73 3.61
CA GLU A 54 10.38 -10.34 4.86
C GLU A 54 8.91 -10.75 4.79
N PHE A 55 8.25 -10.53 3.64
CA PHE A 55 6.89 -11.01 3.41
C PHE A 55 6.80 -12.55 3.46
N ILE A 56 7.75 -13.24 2.82
CA ILE A 56 7.81 -14.71 2.83
C ILE A 56 7.97 -15.24 4.26
N ALA A 57 8.88 -14.65 5.04
CA ALA A 57 9.08 -15.03 6.44
C ALA A 57 7.81 -14.79 7.28
N ALA A 58 7.14 -13.64 7.10
CA ALA A 58 5.90 -13.34 7.81
C ALA A 58 4.76 -14.30 7.43
N LYS A 59 4.63 -14.62 6.13
CA LYS A 59 3.68 -15.62 5.63
C LYS A 59 3.95 -17.00 6.22
N GLN A 60 5.21 -17.43 6.31
CA GLN A 60 5.61 -18.69 6.95
C GLN A 60 5.24 -18.72 8.44
N LEU A 61 5.52 -17.64 9.18
CA LEU A 61 5.11 -17.52 10.58
C LEU A 61 3.60 -17.63 10.77
N MET A 62 2.80 -16.99 9.91
CA MET A 62 1.35 -17.11 9.96
C MET A 62 0.90 -18.56 9.74
N ALA A 63 1.53 -19.27 8.81
CA ALA A 63 1.25 -20.69 8.59
C ALA A 63 1.63 -21.55 9.81
N GLU A 64 2.78 -21.30 10.45
CA GLU A 64 3.19 -21.94 11.70
C GLU A 64 2.17 -21.71 12.84
N PHE A 65 1.48 -20.56 12.85
CA PHE A 65 0.42 -20.23 13.81
C PHE A 65 -0.97 -20.78 13.41
N GLY A 66 -1.04 -21.58 12.35
CA GLY A 66 -2.24 -22.29 11.91
C GLY A 66 -3.15 -21.48 10.99
N VAL A 67 -2.62 -20.47 10.29
CA VAL A 67 -3.36 -19.77 9.22
C VAL A 67 -3.19 -20.52 7.89
N ASP A 68 -4.29 -20.75 7.18
CA ASP A 68 -4.28 -21.22 5.80
C ASP A 68 -3.90 -20.08 4.83
N VAL A 69 -2.61 -19.76 4.78
CA VAL A 69 -2.08 -18.60 4.06
C VAL A 69 -2.27 -18.63 2.55
N GLU A 70 -2.62 -19.78 1.96
CA GLU A 70 -2.89 -19.87 0.51
C GLU A 70 -4.28 -19.35 0.15
N ASN A 71 -5.24 -19.48 1.08
CA ASN A 71 -6.62 -19.04 0.90
C ASN A 71 -6.92 -17.69 1.59
N ARG A 72 -5.92 -17.01 2.17
CA ARG A 72 -6.08 -15.67 2.76
C ARG A 72 -5.55 -14.57 1.84
N THR A 73 -6.23 -13.43 1.88
CA THR A 73 -5.84 -12.24 1.13
C THR A 73 -4.72 -11.52 1.89
N LEU A 74 -3.48 -11.81 1.50
CA LEU A 74 -2.28 -11.21 2.09
C LEU A 74 -1.65 -10.23 1.11
N GLY A 75 -1.30 -9.03 1.60
CA GLY A 75 -0.73 -7.98 0.78
C GLY A 75 0.36 -7.20 1.49
N VAL A 76 0.95 -6.23 0.79
CA VAL A 76 2.04 -5.41 1.34
C VAL A 76 1.73 -3.92 1.21
N MET A 77 2.22 -3.16 2.17
CA MET A 77 2.19 -1.70 2.07
C MET A 77 3.46 -1.22 1.38
N LEU A 78 3.29 -0.49 0.27
CA LEU A 78 4.35 0.12 -0.51
C LEU A 78 4.72 1.48 0.10
N GLU A 79 5.64 1.44 1.06
CA GLU A 79 6.09 2.60 1.83
C GLU A 79 7.58 2.84 1.65
N ILE A 80 8.38 1.78 1.59
CA ILE A 80 9.81 1.89 1.40
C ILE A 80 10.10 1.92 -0.11
N PRO A 81 10.93 2.84 -0.64
CA PRO A 81 11.21 2.88 -2.08
C PRO A 81 11.66 1.53 -2.67
N SER A 82 12.40 0.72 -1.90
CA SER A 82 12.79 -0.63 -2.32
C SER A 82 11.59 -1.56 -2.54
N SER A 83 10.51 -1.43 -1.75
CA SER A 83 9.28 -2.22 -1.94
C SER A 83 8.58 -1.90 -3.26
N VAL A 84 8.63 -0.64 -3.68
CA VAL A 84 8.09 -0.21 -4.98
C VAL A 84 8.94 -0.74 -6.12
N ILE A 85 10.27 -0.64 -6.00
CA ILE A 85 11.21 -1.11 -7.03
C ILE A 85 11.12 -2.64 -7.20
N LEU A 86 10.95 -3.38 -6.11
CA LEU A 86 10.86 -4.84 -6.08
C LEU A 86 9.41 -5.37 -6.14
N VAL A 87 8.45 -4.55 -6.59
CA VAL A 87 7.03 -4.94 -6.57
C VAL A 87 6.75 -6.21 -7.38
N GLU A 88 7.46 -6.42 -8.49
CA GLU A 88 7.35 -7.65 -9.30
C GLU A 88 7.83 -8.90 -8.51
N ASP A 89 8.85 -8.76 -7.67
CA ASP A 89 9.32 -9.83 -6.80
C ASP A 89 8.35 -10.12 -5.65
N PHE A 90 7.68 -9.09 -5.10
CA PHE A 90 6.60 -9.30 -4.14
C PHE A 90 5.41 -10.02 -4.77
N ILE A 91 5.04 -9.66 -6.01
CA ILE A 91 4.02 -10.35 -6.81
C ILE A 91 4.42 -11.82 -7.00
N ALA A 92 5.67 -12.10 -7.38
CA ALA A 92 6.18 -13.46 -7.51
C ALA A 92 6.18 -14.22 -6.17
N ALA A 93 6.34 -13.52 -5.04
CA ALA A 93 6.21 -14.10 -3.70
C ALA A 93 4.75 -14.39 -3.28
N GLY A 94 3.76 -13.97 -4.07
CA GLY A 94 2.36 -14.35 -3.91
C GLY A 94 1.49 -13.34 -3.15
N ILE A 95 1.84 -12.05 -3.14
CA ILE A 95 0.92 -11.02 -2.65
C ILE A 95 -0.38 -11.01 -3.49
N LYS A 96 -1.51 -10.76 -2.84
CA LYS A 96 -2.82 -10.61 -3.50
C LYS A 96 -3.15 -9.15 -3.82
N PHE A 97 -2.56 -8.22 -3.07
CA PHE A 97 -2.71 -6.78 -3.28
C PHE A 97 -1.50 -6.02 -2.76
N ALA A 98 -1.32 -4.80 -3.26
CA ALA A 98 -0.36 -3.83 -2.76
C ALA A 98 -1.06 -2.50 -2.50
N SER A 99 -0.74 -1.82 -1.40
CA SER A 99 -1.30 -0.49 -1.11
C SER A 99 -0.21 0.53 -0.83
N PHE A 100 -0.25 1.71 -1.45
CA PHE A 100 0.68 2.78 -1.13
C PHE A 100 0.37 3.40 0.23
N GLY A 101 1.33 3.31 1.16
CA GLY A 101 1.37 4.18 2.33
C GLY A 101 2.12 5.45 1.97
N THR A 102 1.44 6.40 1.32
CA THR A 102 2.11 7.56 0.70
C THR A 102 2.86 8.42 1.68
N ASN A 103 2.39 8.48 2.93
CA ASN A 103 3.01 9.27 3.99
C ASN A 103 4.49 8.93 4.15
N ASP A 104 4.75 7.64 4.36
CA ASP A 104 6.08 7.09 4.56
C ASP A 104 6.83 6.98 3.22
N LEU A 105 6.14 6.67 2.12
CA LEU A 105 6.75 6.67 0.78
C LEU A 105 7.36 8.03 0.39
N ILE A 106 6.64 9.13 0.63
CA ILE A 106 7.15 10.48 0.35
C ILE A 106 8.35 10.77 1.26
N GLN A 107 8.22 10.50 2.56
CA GLN A 107 9.29 10.75 3.54
C GLN A 107 10.58 9.98 3.21
N TYR A 108 10.49 8.69 2.91
CA TYR A 108 11.66 7.88 2.57
C TYR A 108 12.22 8.16 1.18
N THR A 109 11.37 8.52 0.20
CA THR A 109 11.84 8.88 -1.15
C THR A 109 12.59 10.20 -1.15
N LEU A 110 12.11 11.19 -0.37
CA LEU A 110 12.69 12.53 -0.32
C LEU A 110 13.72 12.70 0.81
N ALA A 111 13.83 11.72 1.70
CA ALA A 111 14.60 11.79 2.94
C ALA A 111 14.21 12.99 3.83
N ILE A 112 12.89 13.23 3.98
CA ILE A 112 12.32 14.36 4.74
C ILE A 112 11.38 13.86 5.83
N ASP A 113 11.69 14.17 7.09
CA ASP A 113 10.76 14.00 8.20
C ASP A 113 9.72 15.12 8.21
N ARG A 114 8.47 14.78 7.88
CA ARG A 114 7.35 15.72 7.86
C ARG A 114 7.00 16.32 9.24
N ASN A 115 7.45 15.71 10.33
CA ASN A 115 7.24 16.21 11.68
C ASN A 115 8.36 17.14 12.14
N ASN A 116 9.47 17.21 11.40
CA ASN A 116 10.56 18.12 11.68
C ASN A 116 10.28 19.49 11.03
N GLN A 117 9.96 20.48 11.86
CA GLN A 117 9.58 21.83 11.43
C GLN A 117 10.64 22.52 10.54
N ASN A 118 11.90 22.13 10.64
CA ASN A 118 12.98 22.72 9.82
C ASN A 118 12.97 22.24 8.36
N VAL A 119 12.26 21.15 8.07
CA VAL A 119 12.26 20.50 6.74
C VAL A 119 10.87 20.11 6.25
N ALA A 120 9.82 20.32 7.06
CA ALA A 120 8.46 19.90 6.75
C ALA A 120 7.88 20.58 5.50
N ASP A 121 8.35 21.78 5.16
CA ASP A 121 8.00 22.51 3.93
C ASP A 121 8.55 21.84 2.66
N MET A 122 9.60 21.03 2.77
CA MET A 122 10.15 20.22 1.69
C MET A 122 9.38 18.90 1.46
N TYR A 123 8.39 18.59 2.30
CA TYR A 123 7.53 17.42 2.10
C TYR A 123 6.55 17.67 0.94
N MET A 124 6.82 17.04 -0.21
CA MET A 124 6.08 17.29 -1.46
C MET A 124 5.36 16.02 -1.96
N PRO A 125 4.05 15.85 -1.71
CA PRO A 125 3.30 14.68 -2.15
C PRO A 125 3.26 14.45 -3.66
N LYS A 126 3.26 15.54 -4.44
CA LYS A 126 3.24 15.52 -5.92
C LYS A 126 4.66 15.58 -6.52
N HIS A 127 5.70 15.27 -5.74
CA HIS A 127 7.08 15.29 -6.23
C HIS A 127 7.25 14.28 -7.40
N PRO A 128 7.93 14.64 -8.51
CA PRO A 128 8.03 13.77 -9.68
C PRO A 128 8.62 12.39 -9.40
N ALA A 129 9.57 12.26 -8.46
CA ALA A 129 10.12 10.96 -8.08
C ALA A 129 9.07 10.06 -7.40
N VAL A 130 8.22 10.62 -6.54
CA VAL A 130 7.14 9.88 -5.87
C VAL A 130 6.09 9.45 -6.88
N LEU A 131 5.67 10.35 -7.77
CA LEU A 131 4.69 10.03 -8.81
C LEU A 131 5.21 8.95 -9.78
N LYS A 132 6.51 8.98 -10.13
CA LYS A 132 7.15 7.93 -10.95
C LYS A 132 7.14 6.58 -10.23
N LEU A 133 7.44 6.54 -8.94
CA LEU A 133 7.38 5.33 -8.13
C LEU A 133 5.96 4.76 -8.07
N ILE A 134 4.96 5.60 -7.76
CA ILE A 134 3.55 5.18 -7.72
C ILE A 134 3.12 4.63 -9.09
N LYS A 135 3.37 5.38 -10.17
CA LYS A 135 3.03 4.93 -11.52
C LYS A 135 3.70 3.60 -11.87
N PHE A 136 4.99 3.45 -11.56
CA PHE A 136 5.72 2.23 -11.82
C PHE A 136 5.04 1.02 -11.16
N ALA A 137 4.74 1.09 -9.86
CA ALA A 137 4.09 -0.02 -9.18
C ALA A 137 2.67 -0.29 -9.69
N ILE A 138 1.88 0.75 -10.00
CA ILE A 138 0.55 0.58 -10.63
C ILE A 138 0.68 -0.19 -11.94
N ASP A 139 1.60 0.21 -12.82
CA ASP A 139 1.81 -0.45 -14.12
C ASP A 139 2.18 -1.93 -13.94
N ARG A 140 3.03 -2.26 -12.95
CA ARG A 140 3.49 -3.62 -12.67
C ARG A 140 2.36 -4.49 -12.09
N CYS A 141 1.68 -4.02 -11.06
CA CYS A 141 0.54 -4.72 -10.45
C CYS A 141 -0.56 -4.98 -11.47
N ARG A 142 -0.92 -3.96 -12.27
CA ARG A 142 -1.94 -4.09 -13.31
C ARG A 142 -1.57 -5.14 -14.37
N LYS A 143 -0.31 -5.17 -14.83
CA LYS A 143 0.17 -6.19 -15.77
C LYS A 143 0.06 -7.61 -15.21
N ALA A 144 0.23 -7.76 -13.90
CA ALA A 144 0.12 -9.05 -13.21
C ALA A 144 -1.29 -9.39 -12.72
N GLY A 145 -2.28 -8.50 -12.92
CA GLY A 145 -3.63 -8.68 -12.37
C GLY A 145 -3.71 -8.60 -10.84
N VAL A 146 -2.74 -7.94 -10.20
CA VAL A 146 -2.70 -7.72 -8.75
C VAL A 146 -3.33 -6.36 -8.43
N GLU A 147 -4.17 -6.31 -7.41
CA GLU A 147 -4.80 -5.06 -6.99
C GLU A 147 -3.75 -4.07 -6.46
N CYS A 148 -3.83 -2.83 -6.91
CA CYS A 148 -2.99 -1.75 -6.42
C CYS A 148 -3.88 -0.63 -5.89
N SER A 149 -3.74 -0.31 -4.61
CA SER A 149 -4.53 0.70 -3.92
C SER A 149 -3.66 1.80 -3.33
N ILE A 150 -4.30 2.87 -2.86
CA ILE A 150 -3.66 3.92 -2.07
C ILE A 150 -4.44 4.11 -0.77
N CYS A 151 -3.72 4.33 0.33
CA CYS A 151 -4.31 4.70 1.61
C CYS A 151 -3.73 6.00 2.15
N GLY A 152 -4.47 6.63 3.07
CA GLY A 152 -4.06 7.86 3.74
C GLY A 152 -4.52 9.13 3.04
N GLN A 153 -3.89 10.24 3.40
CA GLN A 153 -4.34 11.58 3.02
C GLN A 153 -4.33 11.80 1.51
N ALA A 154 -3.39 11.20 0.77
CA ALA A 154 -3.32 11.32 -0.68
C ALA A 154 -4.57 10.77 -1.39
N GLY A 155 -5.22 9.74 -0.84
CA GLY A 155 -6.49 9.22 -1.35
C GLY A 155 -7.69 10.14 -1.10
N SER A 156 -7.50 11.22 -0.34
CA SER A 156 -8.53 12.22 -0.02
C SER A 156 -8.39 13.52 -0.83
N ASP A 157 -7.38 13.64 -1.70
CA ASP A 157 -7.21 14.77 -2.63
C ASP A 157 -7.84 14.43 -4.01
N PRO A 158 -8.89 15.15 -4.45
CA PRO A 158 -9.51 14.94 -5.77
C PRO A 158 -8.54 15.00 -6.95
N GLU A 159 -7.53 15.88 -6.93
CA GLU A 159 -6.58 15.97 -8.03
C GLU A 159 -5.68 14.73 -8.11
N MET A 160 -5.23 14.25 -6.94
CA MET A 160 -4.46 13.03 -6.83
C MET A 160 -5.31 11.82 -7.28
N VAL A 161 -6.56 11.71 -6.83
CA VAL A 161 -7.45 10.62 -7.23
C VAL A 161 -7.70 10.61 -8.73
N LYS A 162 -7.95 11.77 -9.34
CA LYS A 162 -8.08 11.87 -10.80
C LYS A 162 -6.83 11.32 -11.50
N TRP A 163 -5.64 11.75 -11.08
CA TRP A 163 -4.37 11.27 -11.66
C TRP A 163 -4.16 9.77 -11.46
N LEU A 164 -4.51 9.23 -10.28
CA LEU A 164 -4.41 7.80 -9.98
C LEU A 164 -5.33 6.96 -10.87
N ILE A 165 -6.56 7.41 -11.10
CA ILE A 165 -7.51 6.75 -12.00
C ILE A 165 -7.00 6.78 -13.44
N GLU A 166 -6.53 7.94 -13.91
CA GLU A 166 -5.89 8.08 -15.23
C GLU A 166 -4.65 7.17 -15.38
N THR A 167 -3.96 6.89 -14.27
CA THR A 167 -2.79 5.99 -14.20
C THR A 167 -3.18 4.51 -14.06
N GLY A 168 -4.43 4.21 -13.71
CA GLY A 168 -4.95 2.86 -13.63
C GLY A 168 -4.89 2.20 -12.25
N ILE A 169 -4.97 2.97 -11.17
CA ILE A 169 -5.16 2.46 -9.79
C ILE A 169 -6.42 1.58 -9.72
N THR A 170 -6.43 0.57 -8.85
CA THR A 170 -7.57 -0.33 -8.67
C THR A 170 -8.53 0.16 -7.59
N SER A 171 -8.00 0.75 -6.51
CA SER A 171 -8.81 1.15 -5.36
C SER A 171 -8.22 2.38 -4.65
N VAL A 172 -9.09 3.21 -4.08
CA VAL A 172 -8.74 4.41 -3.34
C VAL A 172 -9.41 4.36 -1.97
N SER A 173 -8.60 4.41 -0.91
CA SER A 173 -9.09 4.59 0.45
C SER A 173 -8.93 6.06 0.87
N ALA A 174 -10.04 6.67 1.29
CA ALA A 174 -10.12 8.09 1.65
C ALA A 174 -10.65 8.26 3.07
N ASN A 175 -10.38 9.42 3.67
CA ASN A 175 -10.99 9.79 4.94
C ASN A 175 -12.51 9.92 4.76
N ILE A 176 -13.27 9.59 5.81
CA ILE A 176 -14.73 9.46 5.75
C ILE A 176 -15.44 10.74 5.27
N ASP A 177 -14.90 11.91 5.64
CA ASP A 177 -15.37 13.23 5.23
C ASP A 177 -15.12 13.53 3.74
N ALA A 178 -14.05 12.97 3.18
CA ALA A 178 -13.70 13.11 1.76
C ALA A 178 -14.43 12.11 0.85
N VAL A 179 -14.96 10.99 1.38
CA VAL A 179 -15.58 9.91 0.58
C VAL A 179 -16.62 10.43 -0.44
N PRO A 180 -17.59 11.30 -0.09
CA PRO A 180 -18.56 11.79 -1.08
C PRO A 180 -17.89 12.51 -2.25
N LYS A 181 -16.88 13.33 -1.96
CA LYS A 181 -16.17 14.09 -2.98
C LYS A 181 -15.31 13.20 -3.85
N ILE A 182 -14.62 12.24 -3.25
CA ILE A 182 -13.76 11.28 -3.95
C ILE A 182 -14.58 10.37 -4.88
N ARG A 183 -15.76 9.91 -4.44
CA ARG A 183 -16.69 9.15 -5.29
C ARG A 183 -17.16 9.95 -6.50
N GLU A 184 -17.52 11.22 -6.32
CA GLU A 184 -17.90 12.11 -7.42
C GLU A 184 -16.74 12.29 -8.42
N THR A 185 -15.54 12.55 -7.93
CA THR A 185 -14.33 12.70 -8.74
C THR A 185 -14.04 11.43 -9.55
N ALA A 186 -14.15 10.26 -8.90
CA ALA A 186 -13.91 8.98 -9.54
C ALA A 186 -14.89 8.75 -10.69
N ALA A 187 -16.20 8.88 -10.43
CA ALA A 187 -17.24 8.69 -11.44
C ALA A 187 -17.05 9.63 -12.65
N LYS A 188 -16.73 10.90 -12.41
CA LYS A 188 -16.47 11.87 -13.51
C LYS A 188 -15.24 11.50 -14.33
N THR A 189 -14.17 11.06 -13.66
CA THR A 189 -12.91 10.73 -14.32
C THR A 189 -13.06 9.47 -15.17
N GLU A 190 -13.69 8.43 -14.62
CA GLU A 190 -13.97 7.18 -15.34
C GLU A 190 -14.90 7.41 -16.53
N ALA A 191 -15.98 8.18 -16.37
CA ALA A 191 -16.89 8.50 -17.46
C ALA A 191 -16.18 9.23 -18.62
N LYS A 192 -15.26 10.15 -18.28
CA LYS A 192 -14.44 10.85 -19.28
C LYS A 192 -13.53 9.87 -20.02
N LEU A 193 -12.82 8.98 -19.32
CA LEU A 193 -11.93 7.99 -19.94
C LEU A 193 -12.70 7.06 -20.89
N ILE A 194 -13.89 6.62 -20.51
CA ILE A 194 -14.77 5.79 -21.35
C ILE A 194 -15.17 6.56 -22.62
N LEU A 195 -15.58 7.83 -22.48
CA LEU A 195 -15.97 8.67 -23.62
C LEU A 195 -14.79 8.90 -24.58
N ASP A 196 -13.61 9.19 -24.04
CA ASP A 196 -12.40 9.42 -24.84
C ASP A 196 -11.98 8.14 -25.58
N ALA A 197 -12.07 6.97 -24.93
CA ALA A 197 -11.82 5.68 -25.57
C ALA A 197 -12.85 5.34 -26.66
N ALA A 198 -14.12 5.67 -26.46
CA ALA A 198 -15.16 5.47 -27.47
C ALA A 198 -14.92 6.35 -28.70
N ARG A 199 -14.54 7.62 -28.51
CA ARG A 199 -14.18 8.54 -29.59
C ARG A 199 -12.94 8.08 -30.36
N ALA A 200 -11.92 7.59 -29.66
CA ALA A 200 -10.70 7.08 -30.30
C ALA A 200 -10.93 5.84 -31.17
N ARG A 201 -12.01 5.08 -30.95
CA ARG A 201 -12.40 3.92 -31.78
C ARG A 201 -13.23 4.28 -33.01
N LEU A 202 -13.80 5.48 -33.04
CA LEU A 202 -14.61 5.98 -34.17
C LEU A 202 -13.77 6.66 -35.25
N ASN A 203 -12.53 7.03 -34.92
CA ASN A 203 -11.53 7.61 -35.81
C ASN A 203 -10.51 6.55 -36.24
#